data_AF-A0A8H6MBH9-F1
#
_entry.id   AF-A0A8H6MBH9-F1
#
_cell.length_a   1.000
_cell.length_b   1.000
_cell.length_c   1.000
_cell.angle_alpha   90.00
_cell.angle_beta   90.00
_cell.angle_gamma   90.00
#
_symmetry.space_group_name_H-M   'P 1'
#
loop_
_entity.id
_entity.type
_entity.pdbx_description
1 polymer ?
#
loop_
_entity_poly.entity_id
_entity_poly.type
_entity_poly.pdbx_seq_one_letter_code
_entity_poly.pdbx_strand_id
1 'polypeptide(L)'
;MHSRLLATLAKALGSEQAVHELRWMSQTVAAAASTTSLDEMVRRRSLGEPLQYILGTQPFGPLNLLTRPPVLIPRPETEHWVMKLAETISPSLQRPLRLLDLGTGSGCIPLLLCHVWPAGSLKAHAVDISPHALRLANENAALAGIPPASDSSSPQNTFTASYANFLSNDFPGSPELEKALPIDILTSNPPYIPWEEYLELPPSVTDYEDPKALFGGPSGLDFYHAIVRLMCRRELFNPNAFVALEVGPSASRDGPSASTKYWSSRSIGHLG
;
A
#
# COMPACT_ATOMS: atom_id res chain seq x y z
N MET A 1 -30.19 -11.87 20.27
CA MET A 1 -29.09 -12.27 19.37
C MET A 1 -27.87 -11.35 19.49
N HIS A 2 -28.00 -10.05 19.25
CA HIS A 2 -26.86 -9.09 19.33
C HIS A 2 -26.17 -9.02 20.70
N SER A 3 -26.91 -9.12 21.82
CA SER A 3 -26.31 -9.15 23.17
C SER A 3 -25.34 -10.33 23.38
N ARG A 4 -25.67 -11.53 22.86
CA ARG A 4 -24.79 -12.70 22.92
C ARG A 4 -23.53 -12.50 22.09
N LEU A 5 -23.70 -12.02 20.86
CA LEU A 5 -22.59 -11.78 19.93
C LEU A 5 -21.63 -10.72 20.45
N LEU A 6 -22.17 -9.63 21.01
CA LEU A 6 -21.38 -8.60 21.67
C LEU A 6 -20.57 -9.16 22.84
N ALA A 7 -21.19 -9.99 23.68
CA ALA A 7 -20.50 -10.62 24.80
C ALA A 7 -19.36 -11.56 24.36
N THR A 8 -19.55 -12.30 23.27
CA THR A 8 -18.48 -13.13 22.68
C THR A 8 -17.32 -12.26 22.19
N LEU A 9 -17.61 -11.21 21.43
CA LEU A 9 -16.59 -10.34 20.85
C LEU A 9 -15.85 -9.51 21.92
N ALA A 10 -16.58 -9.05 22.94
CA ALA A 10 -16.01 -8.30 24.06
C ALA A 10 -15.00 -9.11 24.89
N LYS A 11 -15.14 -10.45 24.93
CA LYS A 11 -14.13 -11.31 25.58
C LYS A 11 -12.81 -11.34 24.83
N ALA A 12 -12.83 -11.16 23.51
CA ALA A 12 -11.64 -11.17 22.67
C ALA A 12 -10.98 -9.78 22.54
N LEU A 13 -11.78 -8.72 22.44
CA LEU A 13 -11.31 -7.37 22.06
C LEU A 13 -11.46 -6.31 23.15
N GLY A 14 -12.19 -6.62 24.23
CA GLY A 14 -12.68 -5.60 25.15
C GLY A 14 -14.00 -4.98 24.68
N SER A 15 -14.72 -4.38 25.63
CA SER A 15 -16.12 -3.97 25.42
C SER A 15 -16.28 -2.84 24.40
N GLU A 16 -15.41 -1.83 24.44
CA GLU A 16 -15.50 -0.67 23.56
C GLU A 16 -15.26 -1.04 22.08
N GLN A 17 -14.16 -1.74 21.81
CA GLN A 17 -13.83 -2.20 20.46
C GLN A 17 -14.90 -3.16 19.93
N ALA A 18 -15.40 -4.08 20.75
CA ALA A 18 -16.45 -5.01 20.35
C ALA A 18 -17.74 -4.31 19.92
N VAL A 19 -18.15 -3.22 20.59
CA VAL A 19 -19.33 -2.44 20.17
C VAL A 19 -19.12 -1.83 18.79
N HIS A 20 -17.95 -1.27 18.53
CA HIS A 20 -17.63 -0.65 17.24
C HIS A 20 -17.55 -1.69 16.11
N GLU A 21 -16.81 -2.77 16.31
CA GLU A 21 -16.62 -3.79 15.28
C GLU A 21 -17.93 -4.55 14.98
N LEU A 22 -18.74 -4.86 16.00
CA LEU A 22 -20.04 -5.50 15.77
C LEU A 22 -21.00 -4.61 14.96
N ARG A 23 -20.92 -3.28 15.16
CA ARG A 23 -21.69 -2.32 14.36
C ARG A 23 -21.29 -2.41 12.89
N TRP A 24 -19.99 -2.39 12.59
CA TRP A 24 -19.51 -2.51 11.21
C TRP A 24 -19.90 -3.85 10.58
N MET A 25 -19.72 -4.98 11.28
CA MET A 25 -20.15 -6.29 10.79
C MET A 25 -21.67 -6.31 10.48
N SER A 26 -22.48 -5.74 11.37
CA SER A 26 -23.94 -5.67 11.18
C SER A 26 -24.31 -4.84 9.96
N GLN A 27 -23.61 -3.73 9.73
CA GLN A 27 -23.79 -2.88 8.55
C GLN A 27 -23.42 -3.61 7.25
N THR A 28 -22.30 -4.35 7.24
CA THR A 28 -21.88 -5.15 6.09
C THR A 28 -22.90 -6.22 5.73
N VAL A 29 -23.47 -6.92 6.73
CA VAL A 29 -24.54 -7.90 6.51
C VAL A 29 -25.81 -7.22 6.00
N ALA A 30 -26.21 -6.08 6.60
CA ALA A 30 -27.41 -5.34 6.21
C ALA A 30 -27.32 -4.77 4.79
N ALA A 31 -26.12 -4.37 4.35
CA ALA A 31 -25.87 -3.88 3.00
C ALA A 31 -25.85 -5.01 1.93
N ALA A 32 -26.06 -6.27 2.32
CA ALA A 32 -25.85 -7.46 1.48
C ALA A 32 -24.45 -7.49 0.81
N ALA A 33 -23.49 -6.80 1.41
CA ALA A 33 -22.11 -6.74 0.93
C ALA A 33 -21.31 -8.00 1.28
N SER A 34 -21.88 -8.89 2.09
CA SER A 34 -21.31 -10.20 2.42
C SER A 34 -22.40 -11.26 2.53
N THR A 35 -22.10 -12.47 2.06
CA THR A 35 -22.91 -13.68 2.27
C THR A 35 -22.64 -14.35 3.62
N THR A 36 -21.62 -13.87 4.36
CA THR A 36 -21.24 -14.39 5.68
C THR A 36 -22.22 -13.90 6.73
N SER A 37 -22.71 -14.79 7.59
CA SER A 37 -23.60 -14.43 8.68
C SER A 37 -22.87 -13.62 9.77
N LEU A 38 -23.61 -12.80 10.51
CA LEU A 38 -23.05 -12.02 11.62
C LEU A 38 -22.41 -12.91 12.69
N ASP A 39 -23.00 -14.08 13.01
CA ASP A 39 -22.42 -15.06 13.93
C ASP A 39 -21.06 -15.57 13.43
N GLU A 40 -20.91 -15.82 12.13
CA GLU A 40 -19.65 -16.29 11.55
C GLU A 40 -18.58 -15.20 11.54
N MET A 41 -18.95 -13.94 11.25
CA MET A 41 -18.03 -12.80 11.36
C MET A 41 -17.49 -12.64 12.78
N VAL A 42 -18.38 -12.72 13.78
CA VAL A 42 -17.99 -12.63 15.20
C VAL A 42 -17.12 -13.81 15.60
N ARG A 43 -17.43 -15.02 15.12
CA ARG A 43 -16.62 -16.22 15.40
C ARG A 43 -15.20 -16.07 14.84
N ARG A 44 -15.07 -15.70 13.57
CA ARG A 44 -13.77 -15.44 12.91
C ARG A 44 -12.97 -14.39 13.67
N ARG A 45 -13.60 -13.26 14.02
CA ARG A 45 -12.94 -12.17 14.73
C ARG A 45 -12.47 -12.58 16.13
N SER A 46 -13.27 -13.39 16.82
CA SER A 46 -12.93 -13.91 18.16
C SER A 46 -11.76 -14.91 18.14
N LEU A 47 -11.43 -15.46 16.96
CA LEU A 47 -10.25 -16.31 16.73
C LEU A 47 -9.03 -15.50 16.25
N GLY A 48 -9.11 -14.17 16.28
CA GLY A 48 -7.99 -13.29 15.96
C GLY A 48 -7.88 -12.87 14.50
N GLU A 49 -8.76 -13.35 13.61
CA GLU A 49 -8.74 -12.91 12.21
C GLU A 49 -8.95 -11.38 12.10
N PRO A 50 -8.13 -10.65 11.33
CA PRO A 50 -8.32 -9.22 11.12
C PRO A 50 -9.73 -8.86 10.64
N LEU A 51 -10.30 -7.81 11.22
CA LEU A 51 -11.63 -7.36 10.87
C LEU A 51 -11.77 -7.03 9.38
N GLN A 52 -10.75 -6.41 8.79
CA GLN A 52 -10.72 -6.04 7.38
C GLN A 52 -10.86 -7.25 6.46
N TYR A 53 -10.25 -8.39 6.81
CA TYR A 53 -10.41 -9.63 6.04
C TYR A 53 -11.79 -10.27 6.22
N ILE A 54 -12.42 -10.05 7.38
CA ILE A 54 -13.80 -10.50 7.63
C ILE A 54 -14.79 -9.61 6.86
N LEU A 55 -14.60 -8.29 6.86
CA LEU A 55 -15.42 -7.33 6.13
C LEU A 55 -15.12 -7.36 4.62
N GLY A 56 -13.93 -7.85 4.23
CA GLY A 56 -13.43 -7.89 2.85
C GLY A 56 -12.93 -6.54 2.32
N THR A 57 -12.95 -5.48 3.12
CA THR A 57 -12.57 -4.13 2.71
C THR A 57 -11.89 -3.32 3.81
N GLN A 58 -11.15 -2.29 3.41
CA GLN A 58 -10.49 -1.29 4.24
C GLN A 58 -10.63 0.10 3.59
N PRO A 59 -11.19 1.10 4.30
CA PRO A 59 -11.14 2.49 3.87
C PRO A 59 -9.69 2.98 3.73
N PHE A 60 -9.43 3.74 2.66
CA PHE A 60 -8.13 4.35 2.40
C PHE A 60 -8.34 5.68 1.64
N GLY A 61 -8.41 6.78 2.39
CA GLY A 61 -8.83 8.08 1.86
C GLY A 61 -10.28 8.03 1.36
N PRO A 62 -10.59 8.55 0.16
CA PRO A 62 -11.91 8.43 -0.45
C PRO A 62 -12.22 7.04 -1.03
N LEU A 63 -11.25 6.12 -1.05
CA LEU A 63 -11.42 4.76 -1.58
C LEU A 63 -11.88 3.79 -0.49
N ASN A 64 -12.59 2.74 -0.90
CA ASN A 64 -12.82 1.56 -0.09
C ASN A 64 -12.20 0.36 -0.81
N LEU A 65 -11.00 -0.05 -0.37
CA LEU A 65 -10.20 -1.05 -1.05
C LEU A 65 -10.57 -2.45 -0.57
N LEU A 66 -10.63 -3.42 -1.47
CA LEU A 66 -10.70 -4.82 -1.12
C LEU A 66 -9.45 -5.23 -0.35
N THR A 67 -9.66 -6.08 0.66
CA THR A 67 -8.61 -6.69 1.46
C THR A 67 -8.86 -8.18 1.61
N ARG A 68 -7.81 -8.99 1.42
CA ARG A 68 -7.87 -10.44 1.66
C ARG A 68 -6.47 -11.00 1.95
N PRO A 69 -6.36 -12.08 2.75
CA PRO A 69 -5.10 -12.77 2.94
C PRO A 69 -4.49 -13.26 1.61
N PRO A 70 -3.16 -13.29 1.47
CA PRO A 70 -2.16 -12.89 2.48
C PRO A 70 -1.68 -11.44 2.30
N VAL A 71 -2.41 -10.59 1.57
CA VAL A 71 -1.93 -9.25 1.18
C VAL A 71 -2.10 -8.25 2.32
N LEU A 72 -1.02 -7.55 2.68
CA LEU A 72 -0.99 -6.53 3.73
C LEU A 72 -2.21 -5.58 3.68
N ILE A 73 -2.88 -5.43 4.81
CA ILE A 73 -3.97 -4.48 4.97
C ILE A 73 -3.41 -3.05 4.91
N PRO A 74 -3.94 -2.16 4.06
CA PRO A 74 -3.54 -0.74 4.03
C PRO A 74 -3.62 -0.10 5.42
N ARG A 75 -2.56 0.59 5.83
CA ARG A 75 -2.46 1.20 7.17
C ARG A 75 -2.84 2.68 7.14
N PRO A 76 -3.48 3.24 8.19
CA PRO A 76 -3.79 4.67 8.28
C PRO A 76 -2.57 5.57 8.18
N GLU A 77 -1.41 5.12 8.66
CA GLU A 77 -0.14 5.83 8.56
C GLU A 77 0.27 5.98 7.09
N THR A 78 0.08 4.93 6.29
CA THR A 78 0.33 4.96 4.85
C THR A 78 -0.62 5.94 4.15
N GLU A 79 -1.90 5.91 4.49
CA GLU A 79 -2.90 6.85 3.96
C GLU A 79 -2.48 8.30 4.21
N HIS A 80 -2.06 8.60 5.44
CA HIS A 80 -1.70 9.95 5.85
C HIS A 80 -0.57 10.53 4.99
N TRP A 81 0.53 9.79 4.79
CA TRP A 81 1.65 10.34 4.01
C TRP A 81 1.35 10.38 2.51
N VAL A 82 0.54 9.46 1.98
CA VAL A 82 0.13 9.50 0.57
C VAL A 82 -0.75 10.71 0.29
N MET A 83 -1.68 11.03 1.18
CA MET A 83 -2.47 12.28 1.09
C MET A 83 -1.55 13.50 1.15
N LYS A 84 -0.54 13.48 2.02
CA LYS A 84 0.42 14.59 2.10
C LYS A 84 1.27 14.73 0.84
N LEU A 85 1.66 13.62 0.22
CA LEU A 85 2.35 13.60 -1.07
C LEU A 85 1.46 14.21 -2.16
N ALA A 86 0.17 13.85 -2.15
CA ALA A 86 -0.82 14.37 -3.10
C ALA A 86 -1.00 15.90 -3.01
N GLU A 87 -0.92 16.46 -1.80
CA GLU A 87 -0.94 17.91 -1.57
C GLU A 87 0.35 18.62 -2.00
N THR A 88 1.48 17.91 -1.95
CA THR A 88 2.81 18.48 -2.20
C THR A 88 3.11 18.60 -3.69
N ILE A 89 2.56 17.71 -4.51
CA ILE A 89 2.78 17.65 -5.95
C ILE A 89 1.51 18.12 -6.66
N SER A 90 1.66 19.05 -7.61
CA SER A 90 0.56 19.51 -8.46
C SER A 90 0.75 19.00 -9.89
N PRO A 91 0.29 17.77 -10.20
CA PRO A 91 0.41 17.22 -11.55
C PRO A 91 -0.54 17.96 -12.51
N SER A 92 -0.20 17.93 -13.79
CA SER A 92 -0.96 18.61 -14.85
C SER A 92 -1.18 17.67 -16.03
N LEU A 93 -2.28 17.84 -16.76
CA LEU A 93 -2.55 17.05 -17.95
C LEU A 93 -1.54 17.32 -19.08
N GLN A 94 -0.93 18.51 -19.11
CA GLN A 94 0.07 18.91 -20.10
C GLN A 94 1.36 18.09 -19.95
N ARG A 95 1.67 17.66 -18.73
CA ARG A 95 2.79 16.79 -18.41
C ARG A 95 2.36 15.73 -17.38
N PRO A 96 1.71 14.64 -17.84
CA PRO A 96 1.33 13.55 -16.95
C PRO A 96 2.56 12.92 -16.30
N LEU A 97 2.54 12.76 -14.99
CA LEU A 97 3.63 12.18 -14.22
C LEU A 97 3.65 10.66 -14.38
N ARG A 98 4.85 10.08 -14.39
CA ARG A 98 5.04 8.62 -14.33
C ARG A 98 5.44 8.22 -12.91
N LEU A 99 4.64 7.36 -12.31
CA LEU A 99 4.88 6.85 -10.96
C LEU A 99 5.30 5.39 -11.01
N LEU A 100 6.34 5.06 -10.25
CA LEU A 100 6.75 3.70 -9.95
C LEU A 100 6.47 3.39 -8.47
N ASP A 101 5.63 2.39 -8.21
CA ASP A 101 5.35 1.89 -6.87
C ASP A 101 6.02 0.52 -6.64
N LEU A 102 6.90 0.43 -5.65
CA LEU A 102 7.66 -0.78 -5.34
C LEU A 102 7.03 -1.52 -4.16
N GLY A 103 6.58 -2.76 -4.38
CA GLY A 103 5.89 -3.56 -3.35
C GLY A 103 4.46 -3.10 -3.14
N THR A 104 3.67 -3.07 -4.22
CA THR A 104 2.38 -2.37 -4.23
C THR A 104 1.31 -2.97 -3.33
N GLY A 105 1.42 -4.26 -2.98
CA GLY A 105 0.42 -4.95 -2.18
C GLY A 105 -0.98 -4.86 -2.80
N SER A 106 -1.90 -4.22 -2.10
CA SER A 106 -3.29 -3.98 -2.56
C SER A 106 -3.44 -2.87 -3.61
N GLY A 107 -2.36 -2.20 -3.99
CA GLY A 107 -2.37 -1.03 -4.88
C GLY A 107 -2.73 0.28 -4.18
N CYS A 108 -2.84 0.30 -2.85
CA CYS A 108 -3.42 1.43 -2.11
C CYS A 108 -2.76 2.79 -2.40
N ILE A 109 -1.43 2.85 -2.45
CA ILE A 109 -0.67 4.08 -2.71
C ILE A 109 -0.97 4.64 -4.11
N PRO A 110 -0.66 3.94 -5.22
CA PRO A 110 -0.86 4.49 -6.57
C PRO A 110 -2.33 4.71 -6.90
N LEU A 111 -3.25 3.87 -6.39
CA LEU A 111 -4.69 4.04 -6.64
C LEU A 111 -5.24 5.27 -5.94
N LEU A 112 -4.81 5.56 -4.71
CA LEU A 112 -5.20 6.79 -4.01
C LEU A 112 -4.75 8.02 -4.80
N LEU A 113 -3.49 8.05 -5.24
CA LEU A 113 -2.96 9.16 -6.06
C LEU A 113 -3.71 9.32 -7.39
N CYS A 114 -3.99 8.21 -8.09
CA CYS A 114 -4.81 8.21 -9.30
C CYS A 114 -6.23 8.76 -9.05
N HIS A 115 -6.79 8.54 -7.86
CA HIS A 115 -8.13 9.00 -7.53
C HIS A 115 -8.18 10.50 -7.18
N VAL A 116 -7.21 11.00 -6.42
CA VAL A 116 -7.24 12.38 -5.89
C VAL A 116 -6.65 13.41 -6.85
N TRP A 117 -5.77 13.01 -7.77
CA TRP A 117 -5.19 13.92 -8.75
C TRP A 117 -6.06 14.09 -10.00
N PRO A 118 -5.92 15.21 -10.74
CA PRO A 118 -6.68 15.45 -11.96
C PRO A 118 -6.60 14.29 -12.94
N ALA A 119 -7.73 13.95 -13.57
CA ALA A 119 -7.79 12.86 -14.53
C ALA A 119 -6.80 13.09 -15.69
N GLY A 120 -6.03 12.05 -16.05
CA GLY A 120 -5.03 12.10 -17.12
C GLY A 120 -3.68 12.70 -16.72
N SER A 121 -3.50 13.09 -15.45
CA SER A 121 -2.27 13.69 -14.96
C SER A 121 -1.28 12.67 -14.36
N LEU A 122 -1.68 11.40 -14.22
CA LEU A 122 -0.84 10.34 -13.65
C LEU A 122 -0.90 9.04 -14.47
N LYS A 123 0.27 8.46 -14.70
CA LYS A 123 0.47 7.10 -15.20
C LYS A 123 1.22 6.30 -14.13
N ALA A 124 0.51 5.49 -13.36
CA ALA A 124 1.09 4.65 -12.33
C ALA A 124 1.44 3.26 -12.87
N HIS A 125 2.68 2.85 -12.62
CA HIS A 125 3.15 1.49 -12.75
C HIS A 125 3.56 0.95 -11.39
N ALA A 126 3.09 -0.23 -11.05
CA ALA A 126 3.36 -0.88 -9.79
C ALA A 126 4.04 -2.23 -10.02
N VAL A 127 4.91 -2.62 -9.10
CA VAL A 127 5.54 -3.95 -9.11
C VAL A 127 5.40 -4.63 -7.76
N ASP A 128 5.24 -5.96 -7.80
CA ASP A 128 5.20 -6.80 -6.62
C ASP A 128 5.68 -8.22 -6.96
N ILE A 129 6.24 -8.92 -5.97
CA ILE A 129 6.65 -10.33 -6.11
C ILE A 129 5.49 -11.30 -5.83
N SER A 130 4.37 -10.81 -5.27
CA SER A 130 3.25 -11.64 -4.89
C SER A 130 2.17 -11.63 -5.98
N PRO A 131 1.88 -12.78 -6.62
CA PRO A 131 0.75 -12.88 -7.53
C PRO A 131 -0.60 -12.57 -6.85
N HIS A 132 -0.70 -12.75 -5.53
CA HIS A 132 -1.89 -12.38 -4.76
C HIS A 132 -2.05 -10.87 -4.67
N ALA A 133 -0.95 -10.14 -4.41
CA ALA A 133 -0.93 -8.67 -4.41
C ALA A 133 -1.33 -8.12 -5.78
N LEU A 134 -0.71 -8.60 -6.86
CA LEU A 134 -1.02 -8.14 -8.22
C LEU A 134 -2.49 -8.35 -8.61
N ARG A 135 -3.08 -9.50 -8.26
CA ARG A 135 -4.51 -9.73 -8.50
C ARG A 135 -5.37 -8.74 -7.70
N LEU A 136 -5.10 -8.59 -6.40
CA LEU A 136 -5.85 -7.67 -5.54
C LEU A 136 -5.75 -6.22 -6.00
N ALA A 137 -4.55 -5.76 -6.39
CA ALA A 137 -4.33 -4.42 -6.91
C ALA A 137 -5.10 -4.15 -8.21
N ASN A 138 -5.14 -5.11 -9.13
CA ASN A 138 -5.91 -4.97 -10.36
C ASN A 138 -7.43 -4.98 -10.09
N GLU A 139 -7.92 -5.81 -9.16
CA GLU A 139 -9.33 -5.80 -8.76
C GLU A 139 -9.72 -4.47 -8.08
N ASN A 140 -8.86 -3.93 -7.22
CA ASN A 140 -9.04 -2.62 -6.61
C ASN A 140 -9.03 -1.49 -7.66
N ALA A 141 -8.14 -1.55 -8.65
CA ALA A 141 -8.11 -0.60 -9.76
C ALA A 141 -9.43 -0.59 -10.54
N ALA A 142 -9.96 -1.79 -10.84
CA ALA A 142 -11.22 -1.94 -11.54
C ALA A 142 -12.40 -1.35 -10.74
N LEU A 143 -12.46 -1.62 -9.43
CA LEU A 143 -13.50 -1.05 -8.55
C LEU A 143 -13.39 0.46 -8.37
N ALA A 144 -12.17 0.99 -8.37
CA ALA A 144 -11.91 2.42 -8.31
C ALA A 144 -12.15 3.14 -9.66
N GLY A 145 -12.46 2.40 -10.73
CA GLY A 145 -12.65 2.95 -12.07
C GLY A 145 -11.36 3.48 -12.69
N ILE A 146 -10.20 2.94 -12.31
CA ILE A 146 -8.89 3.35 -12.80
C ILE A 146 -8.42 2.34 -13.86
N PRO A 147 -8.43 2.70 -15.16
CA PRO A 147 -8.13 1.75 -16.23
C PRO A 147 -6.62 1.52 -16.40
N PRO A 148 -6.21 0.43 -17.09
CA PRO A 148 -4.80 0.20 -17.44
C PRO A 148 -4.28 1.11 -18.56
N ALA A 149 -5.19 1.74 -19.31
CA ALA A 149 -4.87 2.65 -20.40
C ALA A 149 -5.93 3.77 -20.49
N SER A 150 -5.52 4.93 -20.99
CA SER A 150 -6.40 6.07 -21.21
C SER A 150 -6.65 6.26 -22.71
N ASP A 151 -7.89 6.57 -23.07
CA ASP A 151 -8.22 7.11 -24.39
C ASP A 151 -7.78 8.59 -24.48
N SER A 152 -7.42 9.04 -25.68
CA SER A 152 -7.13 10.45 -25.98
C SER A 152 -8.39 11.31 -25.93
N SER A 153 -9.57 10.72 -26.11
CA SER A 153 -10.86 11.44 -26.10
C SER A 153 -11.35 11.81 -24.68
N SER A 154 -10.96 11.04 -23.67
CA SER A 154 -11.31 11.23 -22.27
C SER A 154 -10.12 10.85 -21.38
N PRO A 155 -9.23 11.81 -21.09
CA PRO A 155 -7.99 11.54 -20.38
C PRO A 155 -8.28 11.08 -18.94
N GLN A 156 -7.74 9.92 -18.58
CA GLN A 156 -7.88 9.28 -17.28
C GLN A 156 -6.51 8.94 -16.70
N ASN A 157 -6.43 8.93 -15.37
CA ASN A 157 -5.26 8.38 -14.70
C ASN A 157 -5.23 6.87 -14.93
N THR A 158 -4.05 6.29 -15.11
CA THR A 158 -3.90 4.87 -15.45
C THR A 158 -3.13 4.13 -14.40
N PHE A 159 -3.50 2.88 -14.15
CA PHE A 159 -2.79 1.98 -13.24
C PHE A 159 -2.50 0.64 -13.90
N THR A 160 -1.26 0.18 -13.80
CA THR A 160 -0.85 -1.17 -14.23
C THR A 160 0.06 -1.79 -13.17
N ALA A 161 -0.02 -3.10 -13.00
CA ALA A 161 0.83 -3.85 -12.07
C ALA A 161 1.52 -5.02 -12.76
N SER A 162 2.82 -5.22 -12.53
CA SER A 162 3.60 -6.35 -13.07
C SER A 162 4.30 -7.14 -11.97
N TYR A 163 4.54 -8.43 -12.23
CA TYR A 163 5.41 -9.24 -11.39
C TYR A 163 6.86 -8.81 -11.58
N ALA A 164 7.52 -8.33 -10.51
CA ALA A 164 8.94 -8.02 -10.54
C ALA A 164 9.55 -8.11 -9.14
N ASN A 165 10.81 -8.54 -9.06
CA ASN A 165 11.58 -8.51 -7.81
C ASN A 165 12.57 -7.35 -7.82
N PHE A 166 12.21 -6.24 -7.18
CA PHE A 166 13.06 -5.05 -7.15
C PHE A 166 14.31 -5.17 -6.28
N LEU A 167 14.46 -6.26 -5.50
CA LEU A 167 15.72 -6.59 -4.82
C LEU A 167 16.76 -7.18 -5.78
N SER A 168 16.33 -7.63 -6.96
CA SER A 168 17.22 -8.27 -7.91
C SER A 168 18.12 -7.26 -8.63
N ASN A 169 19.37 -7.65 -8.90
CA ASN A 169 20.34 -6.79 -9.57
C ASN A 169 19.97 -6.51 -11.05
N ASP A 170 19.11 -7.33 -11.65
CA ASP A 170 18.61 -7.18 -13.01
C ASP A 170 17.37 -6.28 -13.13
N PHE A 171 16.71 -5.95 -12.00
CA PHE A 171 15.51 -5.12 -12.00
C PHE A 171 15.68 -3.77 -12.73
N PRO A 172 16.82 -3.05 -12.60
CA PRO A 172 17.05 -1.81 -13.36
C PRO A 172 17.04 -1.96 -14.88
N GLY A 173 17.21 -3.16 -15.42
CA GLY A 173 17.15 -3.47 -16.85
C GLY A 173 15.92 -4.30 -17.25
N SER A 174 14.91 -4.39 -16.37
CA SER A 174 13.75 -5.24 -16.60
C SER A 174 12.67 -4.51 -17.42
N PRO A 175 11.90 -5.24 -18.26
CA PRO A 175 10.83 -4.66 -19.06
C PRO A 175 9.67 -4.11 -18.21
N GLU A 176 9.52 -4.57 -16.97
CA GLU A 176 8.55 -4.03 -16.02
C GLU A 176 8.92 -2.60 -15.60
N LEU A 177 10.20 -2.33 -15.34
CA LEU A 177 10.65 -0.99 -15.00
C LEU A 177 10.49 -0.02 -16.17
N GLU A 178 10.74 -0.46 -17.40
CA GLU A 178 10.62 0.37 -18.61
C GLU A 178 9.25 1.05 -18.75
N LYS A 179 8.18 0.40 -18.26
CA LYS A 179 6.81 0.95 -18.27
C LYS A 179 6.67 2.22 -17.43
N ALA A 180 7.56 2.43 -16.45
CA ALA A 180 7.55 3.57 -15.54
C ALA A 180 8.57 4.66 -15.91
N LEU A 181 9.48 4.40 -16.86
CA LEU A 181 10.57 5.32 -17.22
C LEU A 181 10.10 6.47 -18.13
N PRO A 182 10.68 7.67 -18.06
CA PRO A 182 11.48 8.16 -16.94
C PRO A 182 10.59 8.39 -15.71
N ILE A 183 11.11 8.06 -14.53
CA ILE A 183 10.34 8.12 -13.28
C ILE A 183 10.24 9.58 -12.80
N ASP A 184 9.01 10.07 -12.62
CA ASP A 184 8.74 11.35 -11.94
C ASP A 184 8.49 11.15 -10.44
N ILE A 185 7.92 10.01 -10.05
CA ILE A 185 7.60 9.69 -8.65
C ILE A 185 7.96 8.24 -8.36
N LEU A 186 8.72 8.00 -7.29
CA LEU A 186 8.93 6.67 -6.74
C LEU A 186 8.29 6.58 -5.36
N THR A 187 7.43 5.59 -5.17
CA THR A 187 6.81 5.27 -3.88
C THR A 187 7.16 3.86 -3.43
N SER A 188 7.21 3.66 -2.11
CA SER A 188 7.25 2.32 -1.53
C SER A 188 6.85 2.37 -0.05
N ASN A 189 6.04 1.41 0.36
CA ASN A 189 5.97 0.98 1.76
C ASN A 189 6.61 -0.42 1.86
N PRO A 190 7.96 -0.51 1.92
CA PRO A 190 8.64 -1.79 1.89
C PRO A 190 8.53 -2.50 3.25
N PRO A 191 8.69 -3.83 3.28
CA PRO A 191 8.87 -4.56 4.53
C PRO A 191 10.07 -4.02 5.32
N TYR A 192 9.88 -3.71 6.60
CA TYR A 192 10.91 -3.10 7.46
C TYR A 192 11.07 -3.77 8.83
N ILE A 193 10.29 -4.82 9.14
CA ILE A 193 10.30 -5.46 10.45
C ILE A 193 11.47 -6.47 10.51
N PRO A 194 12.41 -6.34 11.46
CA PRO A 194 13.45 -7.33 11.72
C PRO A 194 12.87 -8.68 12.16
N TRP A 195 13.62 -9.77 11.99
CA TRP A 195 13.14 -11.12 12.33
C TRP A 195 12.76 -11.25 13.81
N GLU A 196 13.56 -10.68 14.71
CA GLU A 196 13.33 -10.76 16.16
C GLU A 196 12.04 -10.03 16.56
N GLU A 197 11.77 -8.87 15.96
CA GLU A 197 10.53 -8.11 16.16
C GLU A 197 9.32 -8.82 15.52
N TYR A 198 9.51 -9.52 14.40
CA TYR A 198 8.46 -10.31 13.74
C TYR A 198 7.89 -11.39 14.67
N LEU A 199 8.76 -12.03 15.48
CA LEU A 199 8.34 -13.07 16.43
C LEU A 199 7.48 -12.53 17.59
N GLU A 200 7.51 -11.22 17.83
CA GLU A 200 6.72 -10.55 18.87
C GLU A 200 5.41 -9.94 18.32
N LEU A 201 5.16 -10.03 17.02
CA LEU A 201 3.94 -9.49 16.42
C LEU A 201 2.69 -10.23 16.90
N PRO A 202 1.53 -9.55 17.00
CA PRO A 202 0.28 -10.19 17.39
C PRO A 202 -0.09 -11.32 16.41
N PRO A 203 -0.71 -12.42 16.88
CA PRO A 203 -1.15 -13.53 16.03
C PRO A 203 -2.05 -13.09 14.86
N SER A 204 -2.85 -12.03 15.05
CA SER A 204 -3.68 -11.45 13.99
C SER A 204 -2.89 -10.95 12.78
N VAL A 205 -1.60 -10.67 12.95
CA VAL A 205 -0.69 -10.26 11.88
C VAL A 205 0.06 -11.48 11.35
N THR A 206 0.73 -12.25 12.21
CA THR A 206 1.59 -13.37 11.80
C THR A 206 0.84 -14.54 11.16
N ASP A 207 -0.43 -14.74 11.52
CA ASP A 207 -1.21 -15.89 11.06
C ASP A 207 -1.98 -15.60 9.76
N TYR A 208 -2.11 -14.32 9.38
CA TYR A 208 -3.01 -13.88 8.29
C TYR A 208 -2.34 -13.02 7.21
N GLU A 209 -1.24 -12.34 7.50
CA GLU A 209 -0.48 -11.54 6.52
C GLU A 209 0.75 -12.31 6.02
N ASP A 210 1.15 -12.09 4.76
CA ASP A 210 2.35 -12.72 4.21
C ASP A 210 3.58 -12.24 5.00
N PRO A 211 4.38 -13.14 5.60
CA PRO A 211 5.61 -12.74 6.27
C PRO A 211 6.54 -11.94 5.36
N LYS A 212 6.53 -12.16 4.04
CA LYS A 212 7.33 -11.40 3.07
C LYS A 212 6.89 -9.95 2.91
N ALA A 213 5.65 -9.61 3.26
CA ALA A 213 5.17 -8.22 3.27
C ALA A 213 5.60 -7.47 4.55
N LEU A 214 6.14 -8.18 5.55
CA LEU A 214 6.47 -7.65 6.87
C LEU A 214 7.99 -7.69 7.12
N PHE A 215 8.63 -8.80 6.75
CA PHE A 215 10.04 -9.06 7.02
C PHE A 215 10.97 -8.26 6.09
N GLY A 216 11.74 -7.33 6.67
CA GLY A 216 12.68 -6.45 5.97
C GLY A 216 14.09 -7.02 5.76
N GLY A 217 14.28 -8.32 5.94
CA GLY A 217 15.61 -8.95 5.97
C GLY A 217 16.25 -8.91 7.37
N PRO A 218 17.44 -9.53 7.54
CA PRO A 218 18.11 -9.62 8.84
C PRO A 218 18.40 -8.25 9.49
N SER A 219 18.59 -7.23 8.66
CA SER A 219 18.85 -5.85 9.10
C SER A 219 17.61 -4.95 9.10
N GLY A 220 16.50 -5.36 8.46
CA GLY A 220 15.38 -4.48 8.12
C GLY A 220 15.68 -3.46 7.01
N LEU A 221 16.92 -3.43 6.46
CA LEU A 221 17.40 -2.39 5.54
C LEU A 221 17.52 -2.83 4.08
N ASP A 222 17.33 -4.11 3.77
CA ASP A 222 17.65 -4.70 2.46
C ASP A 222 16.85 -4.04 1.33
N PHE A 223 15.58 -3.75 1.58
CA PHE A 223 14.69 -3.06 0.65
C PHE A 223 15.13 -1.61 0.41
N TYR A 224 15.49 -0.89 1.48
CA TYR A 224 16.00 0.49 1.35
C TYR A 224 17.30 0.54 0.55
N HIS A 225 18.21 -0.43 0.74
CA HIS A 225 19.42 -0.53 -0.07
C HIS A 225 19.12 -0.75 -1.55
N ALA A 226 18.16 -1.61 -1.89
CA ALA A 226 17.74 -1.81 -3.28
C ALA A 226 17.16 -0.54 -3.90
N ILE A 227 16.31 0.18 -3.15
CA ILE A 227 15.73 1.47 -3.58
C ILE A 227 16.83 2.51 -3.79
N VAL A 228 17.78 2.64 -2.87
CA VAL A 228 18.92 3.57 -3.03
C VAL A 228 19.77 3.22 -4.24
N ARG A 229 20.06 1.93 -4.49
CA ARG A 229 20.78 1.50 -5.71
C ARG A 229 20.06 1.90 -6.98
N LEU A 230 18.73 1.79 -7.01
CA LEU A 230 17.92 2.26 -8.12
C LEU A 230 18.02 3.78 -8.27
N MET A 231 17.89 4.54 -7.17
CA MET A 231 18.00 6.01 -7.18
C MET A 231 19.36 6.54 -7.65
N CYS A 232 20.44 5.77 -7.44
CA CYS A 232 21.78 6.12 -7.94
C CYS A 232 21.89 6.10 -9.46
N ARG A 233 20.97 5.41 -10.16
CA ARG A 233 20.86 5.39 -11.62
C ARG A 233 20.07 6.59 -12.12
N ARG A 234 20.73 7.74 -12.16
CA ARG A 234 20.12 9.05 -12.49
C ARG A 234 19.40 9.06 -13.85
N GLU A 235 19.85 8.24 -14.79
CA GLU A 235 19.25 8.07 -16.12
C GLU A 235 17.80 7.55 -16.09
N LEU A 236 17.39 6.91 -14.99
CA LEU A 236 16.04 6.36 -14.83
C LEU A 236 15.01 7.41 -14.35
N PHE A 237 15.48 8.55 -13.85
CA PHE A 237 14.64 9.55 -13.17
C PHE A 237 14.64 10.88 -13.93
N ASN A 238 13.50 11.57 -13.88
CA ASN A 238 13.48 12.99 -14.26
C ASN A 238 14.24 13.84 -13.22
N PRO A 239 14.83 15.00 -13.61
CA PRO A 239 15.65 15.82 -12.71
C PRO A 239 14.96 16.31 -11.42
N ASN A 240 13.63 16.39 -11.42
CA ASN A 240 12.82 16.82 -10.27
C ASN A 240 11.96 15.67 -9.73
N ALA A 241 12.45 14.43 -9.85
CA ALA A 241 11.70 13.28 -9.35
C ALA A 241 11.52 13.34 -7.83
N PHE A 242 10.34 12.93 -7.39
CA PHE A 242 9.98 12.78 -5.97
C PHE A 242 10.18 11.33 -5.53
N VAL A 243 10.72 11.15 -4.32
CA VAL A 243 10.81 9.83 -3.69
C VAL A 243 10.14 9.90 -2.33
N ALA A 244 9.14 9.04 -2.11
CA ALA A 244 8.41 8.93 -0.86
C ALA A 244 8.43 7.48 -0.36
N LEU A 245 9.01 7.27 0.82
CA LEU A 245 9.20 5.95 1.41
C LEU A 245 8.64 5.94 2.82
N GLU A 246 7.91 4.87 3.16
CA GLU A 246 7.59 4.59 4.56
C GLU A 246 8.84 3.98 5.25
N VAL A 247 9.15 4.47 6.45
CA VAL A 247 10.35 4.08 7.19
C VAL A 247 9.98 3.59 8.59
N GLY A 248 10.39 2.36 8.92
CA GLY A 248 10.18 1.79 10.25
C GLY A 248 10.96 2.52 11.37
N PRO A 249 10.55 2.36 12.64
CA PRO A 249 11.18 3.03 13.78
C PRO A 249 12.67 2.71 13.97
N SER A 250 13.11 1.48 13.69
CA SER A 250 14.50 1.03 13.82
C SER A 250 15.42 1.61 12.74
N ALA A 251 14.95 1.64 11.48
CA ALA A 251 15.64 2.31 10.36
C ALA A 251 15.75 3.83 10.54
N SER A 252 15.01 4.41 11.50
CA SER A 252 15.12 5.81 11.87
C SER A 252 16.25 6.11 12.86
N ARG A 253 16.96 5.11 13.43
CA ARG A 253 18.06 5.34 14.40
C ARG A 253 19.40 5.67 13.74
N ASP A 254 19.63 5.25 12.50
CA ASP A 254 20.80 5.63 11.68
C ASP A 254 20.51 6.86 10.77
N GLY A 255 19.44 7.61 11.08
CA GLY A 255 19.13 8.93 10.54
C GLY A 255 18.27 9.71 11.54
N PRO A 256 17.65 10.86 11.19
CA PRO A 256 16.79 11.55 12.15
C PRO A 256 15.50 10.74 12.41
N SER A 257 15.03 10.78 13.66
CA SER A 257 14.02 9.94 14.32
C SER A 257 12.69 9.77 13.57
N ALA A 258 12.05 8.62 13.82
CA ALA A 258 10.71 8.19 13.41
C ALA A 258 9.76 9.35 13.08
N SER A 259 9.79 9.73 11.82
CA SER A 259 8.87 10.63 11.16
C SER A 259 9.11 10.45 9.66
N THR A 260 8.03 10.32 8.89
CA THR A 260 8.01 10.21 7.43
C THR A 260 9.14 11.03 6.80
N LYS A 261 10.11 10.38 6.17
CA LYS A 261 11.20 11.09 5.48
C LYS A 261 10.76 11.42 4.06
N TYR A 262 10.32 12.66 3.88
CA TYR A 262 10.16 13.27 2.57
C TYR A 262 11.55 13.54 1.98
N TRP A 263 11.92 12.84 0.91
CA TRP A 263 13.06 13.23 0.09
C TRP A 263 12.55 13.97 -1.14
N SER A 264 12.37 15.29 -1.01
CA SER A 264 12.23 16.17 -2.17
C SER A 264 13.63 16.54 -2.65
N SER A 265 13.97 16.21 -3.89
CA SER A 265 15.16 16.76 -4.53
C SER A 265 14.97 18.28 -4.68
N ARG A 266 15.58 19.07 -3.78
CA ARG A 266 16.18 20.32 -4.26
C ARG A 266 17.32 19.86 -5.16
N SER A 267 17.32 20.37 -6.39
CA SER A 267 18.33 20.28 -7.44
C SER A 267 19.49 19.36 -7.09
N ILE A 268 19.69 18.28 -7.85
CA ILE A 268 20.94 17.51 -7.82
C ILE A 268 22.06 18.50 -8.22
N GLY A 269 22.53 19.25 -7.23
CA GLY A 269 23.57 20.24 -7.32
C GLY A 269 24.88 19.51 -7.45
N HIS A 270 25.73 20.03 -8.33
CA HIS A 270 27.07 19.54 -8.58
C HIS A 270 27.81 19.26 -7.27
N LEU A 271 28.05 17.98 -7.00
CA LEU A 271 29.22 17.56 -6.25
C LEU A 271 30.22 17.14 -7.32
N GLY A 272 31.07 18.11 -7.69
CA GLY A 272 32.31 17.85 -8.39
C GLY A 272 33.33 17.17 -7.49
#